data_AF-A0A535G2F6-F1
#
_entry.id   AF-A0A535G2F6-F1
#
_cell.length_a   1.000
_cell.length_b   1.000
_cell.length_c   1.000
_cell.angle_alpha   90.00
_cell.angle_beta   90.00
_cell.angle_gamma   90.00
#
_symmetry.space_group_name_H-M   'P 1'
#
loop_
_entity.id
_entity.type
_entity.pdbx_description
1 polymer ?
#
loop_
_entity_poly.entity_id
_entity_poly.type
_entity_poly.pdbx_seq_one_letter_code
_entity_poly.pdbx_strand_id
1 'polypeptide(L)' 'AAVKTAAGSLRDLRVAEVTKLDVTIENGKVVNWRARLNLSFKYEHE' A
#
# COMPACT_ATOMS: atom_id res chain seq x y z
N ALA A 1 4.55 5.63 4.25
CA ALA A 1 3.52 5.35 3.24
C ALA A 1 3.83 4.01 2.56
N ALA A 2 2.81 3.19 2.28
CA ALA A 2 2.98 1.79 1.90
C ALA A 2 3.91 1.56 0.69
N VAL A 3 3.80 2.37 -0.37
CA VAL A 3 4.66 2.27 -1.56
C VAL A 3 6.13 2.53 -1.23
N LYS A 4 6.44 3.53 -0.39
CA LYS A 4 7.82 3.81 0.03
C LYS A 4 8.43 2.65 0.80
N THR A 5 7.65 2.01 1.67
CA THR A 5 8.08 0.83 2.43
C THR A 5 8.34 -0.34 1.49
N ALA A 6 7.43 -0.61 0.55
CA ALA A 6 7.58 -1.67 -0.44
C ALA A 6 8.79 -1.46 -1.37
N ALA A 7 9.11 -0.22 -1.73
CA ALA A 7 10.27 0.11 -2.57
C ALA A 7 11.62 -0.24 -1.90
N GLY A 8 11.65 -0.44 -0.58
CA GLY A 8 12.84 -0.89 0.14
C GLY A 8 13.15 -2.37 -0.05
N SER A 9 12.17 -3.20 -0.41
CA SER A 9 12.32 -4.65 -0.53
C SER A 9 11.96 -5.21 -1.92
N LEU A 10 11.15 -4.49 -2.70
CA LEU A 10 10.71 -4.89 -4.03
C LEU A 10 11.38 -4.01 -5.09
N ARG A 11 11.97 -4.65 -6.10
CA ARG A 11 12.56 -3.98 -7.27
C ARG A 11 11.49 -3.76 -8.34
N ASP A 12 11.69 -2.73 -9.17
CA ASP A 12 10.82 -2.46 -10.32
C ASP A 12 9.31 -2.39 -9.99
N LEU A 13 8.95 -1.65 -8.92
CA LEU A 13 7.55 -1.28 -8.68
C LEU A 13 7.01 -0.45 -9.86
N ARG A 14 5.92 -0.89 -10.48
CA ARG A 14 5.37 -0.24 -11.68
C ARG A 14 3.99 0.35 -11.48
N VAL A 15 3.11 -0.43 -10.84
CA VAL A 15 1.70 -0.09 -10.68
C VAL A 15 1.28 -0.41 -9.26
N ALA A 16 0.53 0.51 -8.66
CA ALA A 16 -0.13 0.30 -7.38
C ALA A 16 -1.62 0.58 -7.55
N GLU A 17 -2.46 -0.43 -7.40
CA GLU A 17 -3.91 -0.31 -7.55
C GLU A 17 -4.57 -0.27 -6.18
N VAL A 18 -5.45 0.71 -5.95
CA VAL A 18 -6.26 0.78 -4.74
C VAL A 18 -7.36 -0.26 -4.80
N THR A 19 -7.30 -1.25 -3.90
CA THR A 19 -8.33 -2.29 -3.80
C THR A 19 -9.38 -1.97 -2.75
N LYS A 20 -9.03 -1.15 -1.76
CA LYS A 20 -9.94 -0.75 -0.70
C LYS A 20 -9.51 0.56 -0.07
N LEU A 21 -10.51 1.39 0.20
CA LEU A 21 -10.39 2.53 1.09
C LEU A 21 -11.16 2.22 2.36
N ASP A 22 -10.51 2.40 3.50
CA ASP A 22 -11.14 2.23 4.80
C ASP A 22 -10.57 3.22 5.82
N VAL A 23 -11.29 3.42 6.92
CA VAL A 23 -10.92 4.35 7.98
C VAL A 23 -10.90 3.66 9.32
N THR A 24 -10.00 4.10 10.20
CA THR A 24 -10.02 3.72 11.62
C THR A 24 -10.78 4.78 12.40
N ILE A 25 -11.77 4.34 13.17
CA ILE A 25 -12.58 5.20 14.03
C ILE A 25 -12.29 4.84 15.48
N GLU A 26 -11.93 5.85 16.27
CA GLU A 26 -11.73 5.74 17.72
C GLU A 26 -12.56 6.84 18.41
N ASN A 27 -13.31 6.47 19.46
CA ASN A 27 -14.19 7.38 20.21
C ASN A 27 -15.15 8.19 19.29
N GLY A 28 -15.67 7.55 18.24
CA GLY A 28 -16.56 8.17 17.26
C GLY A 28 -15.90 9.15 16.30
N LYS A 29 -14.56 9.27 16.31
CA LYS A 29 -13.80 10.15 15.41
C LYS A 29 -12.90 9.34 14.49
N VAL A 30 -12.79 9.77 13.24
CA VAL A 30 -11.83 9.18 12.31
C VAL A 30 -10.42 9.59 12.74
N VAL A 31 -9.58 8.59 13.01
CA VAL A 31 -8.17 8.80 13.40
C VAL A 31 -7.20 8.48 12.29
N ASN A 32 -7.56 7.58 11.36
CA ASN A 32 -6.71 7.21 10.23
C ASN A 32 -7.54 6.94 8.97
N TRP A 33 -6.95 7.30 7.83
CA TRP A 33 -7.41 6.94 6.51
C TRP A 33 -6.42 5.96 5.89
N ARG A 34 -6.91 4.84 5.37
CA ARG A 34 -6.07 3.78 4.82
C ARG A 34 -6.51 3.45 3.40
N ALA A 35 -5.51 3.39 2.52
CA ALA A 35 -5.62 2.78 1.21
C ALA A 35 -4.87 1.44 1.21
N ARG A 36 -5.57 0.36 0.85
CA ARG A 36 -4.96 -0.94 0.60
C ARG A 36 -4.60 -1.02 -0.88
N LEU A 37 -3.39 -1.49 -1.17
CA LEU A 37 -2.84 -1.50 -2.52
C LEU A 37 -2.45 -2.92 -2.92
N ASN A 38 -2.81 -3.31 -4.15
CA ASN A 38 -2.12 -4.38 -4.85
C ASN A 38 -0.93 -3.76 -5.59
N LEU A 39 0.26 -4.34 -5.43
CA LEU A 39 1.48 -3.82 -6.05
C LEU A 39 1.95 -4.78 -7.14
N SER A 40 2.15 -4.25 -8.34
CA SER A 40 2.81 -4.95 -9.44
C SER A 40 4.28 -4.57 -9.46
N PHE A 41 5.13 -5.60 -9.44
CA PHE A 41 6.59 -5.47 -9.45
C PHE A 41 7.20 -6.60 -10.26
N LYS A 42 8.40 -6.39 -10.78
CA LYS A 42 9.14 -7.49 -11.41
C LYS A 42 9.81 -8.34 -10.34
N TYR A 43 9.64 -9.64 -10.45
CA TYR A 43 10.37 -10.59 -9.64
C TYR A 43 11.74 -10.82 -10.28
N GLU A 44 12.81 -10.40 -9.61
CA GLU A 44 14.18 -10.74 -9.98
C GLU A 44 14.58 -12.01 -9.22
N HIS A 45 14.31 -13.15 -9.82
CA HIS A 45 14.99 -14.41 -9.52
C HIS A 45 15.31 -15.07 -10.85
N GLU A 46 16.49 -14.72 -11.36
CA GLU A 46 17.34 -15.63 -12.13
C GLU A 46 18.71 -15.63 -11.45
#